data_AF-A0A328W0V9-F1
#
_entry.id   AF-A0A328W0V9-F1
#
_cell.length_a   1.000
_cell.length_b   1.000
_cell.length_c   1.000
_cell.angle_alpha   90.00
_cell.angle_beta   90.00
_cell.angle_gamma   90.00
#
_symmetry.space_group_name_H-M   'P 1'
#
loop_
_entity.id
_entity.type
_entity.pdbx_description
1 polymer ?
#
loop_
_entity_poly.entity_id
_entity_poly.type
_entity_poly.pdbx_seq_one_letter_code
_entity_poly.pdbx_strand_id
1 'polypeptide(L)'
;MRFRFSRILRKYELPYTLIRQVEGHYNSVGVYVPPQDIKLPLRGSVQPMGDSFLQEDGGKYNEDDRMLFSSYHHQNGDVIEFEGRQYTIHMDDNWSAYDDVSEYKMKRVSTHDPV
;
A
#
# COMPACT_ATOMS: atom_id res chain seq x y z
N MET A 1 4.01 -21.43 20.45
CA MET A 1 3.26 -21.70 19.20
C MET A 1 2.92 -20.36 18.59
N ARG A 2 3.47 -20.01 17.41
CA ARG A 2 3.25 -18.70 16.76
C ARG A 2 2.12 -18.86 15.75
N PHE A 3 1.02 -18.15 15.96
CA PHE A 3 -0.13 -18.17 15.04
C PHE A 3 0.27 -17.47 13.73
N ARG A 4 -0.10 -18.05 12.58
CA ARG A 4 0.17 -17.47 11.25
C ARG A 4 -1.12 -16.94 10.66
N PHE A 5 -1.34 -15.63 10.76
CA PHE A 5 -2.57 -15.00 10.27
C PHE A 5 -2.62 -14.96 8.74
N SER A 6 -1.44 -14.96 8.09
CA SER A 6 -1.30 -15.04 6.62
C SER A 6 -2.10 -16.19 6.00
N ARG A 7 -2.22 -17.34 6.68
CA ARG A 7 -2.97 -18.50 6.16
C ARG A 7 -4.48 -18.25 6.09
N ILE A 8 -5.03 -17.45 7.00
CA ILE A 8 -6.45 -17.05 6.97
C ILE A 8 -6.63 -15.99 5.90
N LEU A 9 -5.72 -15.00 5.87
CA LEU A 9 -5.77 -13.89 4.93
C LEU A 9 -5.78 -14.36 3.47
N ARG A 10 -5.01 -15.41 3.15
CA ARG A 10 -4.87 -15.98 1.80
C ARG A 10 -6.19 -16.21 1.05
N LYS A 11 -7.28 -16.50 1.77
CA LYS A 11 -8.61 -16.72 1.16
C LYS A 11 -9.27 -15.43 0.66
N TYR A 12 -8.86 -14.30 1.18
CA TYR A 12 -9.43 -12.96 0.93
C TYR A 12 -8.46 -12.06 0.17
N GLU A 13 -7.31 -12.59 -0.25
CA GLU A 13 -6.30 -11.81 -0.97
C GLU A 13 -6.74 -11.52 -2.41
N LEU A 14 -6.69 -10.24 -2.76
CA LEU A 14 -6.81 -9.73 -4.11
C LEU A 14 -5.44 -9.26 -4.62
N PRO A 15 -5.20 -9.31 -5.93
CA PRO A 15 -3.97 -8.76 -6.50
C PRO A 15 -3.97 -7.23 -6.40
N TYR A 16 -2.82 -6.65 -6.11
CA TYR A 16 -2.55 -5.22 -6.23
C TYR A 16 -1.11 -5.01 -6.72
N THR A 17 -0.78 -3.80 -7.14
CA THR A 17 0.56 -3.47 -7.64
C THR A 17 1.20 -2.41 -6.77
N LEU A 18 2.39 -2.65 -6.27
CA LEU A 18 3.24 -1.62 -5.67
C LEU A 18 4.01 -0.90 -6.77
N ILE A 19 3.93 0.43 -6.80
CA ILE A 19 4.65 1.31 -7.72
C ILE A 19 5.78 1.97 -6.93
N ARG A 20 7.02 1.73 -7.35
CA ARG A 20 8.20 2.40 -6.80
C ARG A 20 8.94 3.17 -7.85
N GLN A 21 9.24 4.43 -7.56
CA GLN A 21 10.13 5.22 -8.40
C GLN A 21 11.57 4.80 -8.14
N VAL A 22 12.29 4.47 -9.21
CA VAL A 22 13.73 4.28 -9.16
C VAL A 22 14.39 5.50 -9.76
N GLU A 23 15.32 6.10 -9.00
CA GLU A 23 16.10 7.23 -9.47
C GLU A 23 16.96 6.85 -10.69
N GLY A 24 17.25 7.85 -11.51
CA GLY A 24 18.13 7.65 -12.65
C GLY A 24 19.55 7.31 -12.20
N HIS A 25 20.21 6.42 -12.91
CA HIS A 25 21.56 5.96 -12.58
C HIS A 25 22.39 5.75 -13.85
N TYR A 26 23.71 5.82 -13.73
CA TYR A 26 24.59 5.41 -14.81
C TYR A 26 24.78 3.89 -14.77
N ASN A 27 24.63 3.23 -15.93
CA ASN A 27 24.87 1.79 -16.03
C ASN A 27 26.38 1.47 -16.11
N SER A 28 26.71 0.17 -16.18
CA SER A 28 28.10 -0.32 -16.20
C SER A 28 28.94 0.13 -17.41
N VAL A 29 28.31 0.68 -18.45
CA VAL A 29 28.99 1.22 -19.64
C VAL A 29 28.97 2.76 -19.70
N GLY A 30 28.56 3.42 -18.61
CA GLY A 30 28.58 4.88 -18.48
C GLY A 30 27.42 5.60 -19.16
N VAL A 31 26.34 4.90 -19.51
CA VAL A 31 25.13 5.50 -20.09
C VAL A 31 24.12 5.79 -18.98
N TYR A 32 23.60 7.03 -18.95
CA TYR A 32 22.55 7.42 -18.00
C TYR A 32 21.24 6.73 -18.35
N VAL A 33 20.69 6.02 -17.38
CA VAL A 33 19.35 5.43 -17.40
C VAL A 33 18.42 6.40 -16.65
N PRO A 34 17.38 6.94 -17.30
CA PRO A 34 16.46 7.87 -16.65
C PRO A 34 15.65 7.18 -15.55
N PRO A 35 15.07 7.95 -14.61
CA PRO A 35 14.19 7.40 -13.59
C PRO A 35 13.02 6.62 -14.21
N GLN A 36 12.67 5.50 -13.60
CA GLN A 36 11.57 4.65 -14.07
C GLN A 36 10.76 4.09 -12.90
N ASP A 37 9.46 3.96 -13.12
CA ASP A 37 8.56 3.26 -12.20
C ASP A 37 8.73 1.75 -12.33
N ILE A 38 9.08 1.10 -11.22
CA ILE A 38 9.02 -0.35 -11.08
C ILE A 38 7.64 -0.73 -10.53
N LYS A 39 6.97 -1.63 -11.26
CA LYS A 39 5.69 -2.22 -10.85
C LYS A 39 5.92 -3.62 -10.28
N LEU A 40 5.61 -3.79 -8.99
CA LEU A 40 5.74 -5.07 -8.28
C LEU A 40 4.34 -5.67 -8.05
N PRO A 41 3.98 -6.79 -8.69
CA PRO A 41 2.70 -7.45 -8.43
C PRO A 41 2.73 -8.15 -7.07
N LEU A 42 1.76 -7.83 -6.23
CA LEU A 42 1.62 -8.33 -4.86
C LEU A 42 0.19 -8.84 -4.62
N ARG A 43 -0.02 -9.45 -3.44
CA ARG A 43 -1.34 -9.93 -2.99
C ARG A 43 -1.56 -9.52 -1.54
N GLY A 44 -2.81 -9.20 -1.21
CA GLY A 44 -3.22 -8.79 0.12
C GLY A 44 -4.73 -8.59 0.18
N SER A 45 -5.27 -8.39 1.37
CA SER A 45 -6.70 -8.11 1.53
C SER A 45 -6.92 -6.60 1.58
N VAL A 46 -7.60 -6.08 0.56
CA VAL A 46 -8.03 -4.68 0.51
C VAL A 46 -9.47 -4.59 0.95
N GLN A 47 -9.75 -3.77 1.96
CA GLN A 47 -11.06 -3.62 2.57
C GLN A 47 -11.50 -2.14 2.52
N PRO A 48 -12.81 -1.85 2.41
CA PRO A 48 -13.32 -0.50 2.63
C PRO A 48 -13.01 -0.05 4.08
N MET A 49 -12.77 1.24 4.27
CA MET A 49 -12.77 1.82 5.62
C MET A 49 -14.20 1.81 6.17
N GLY A 50 -14.38 1.42 7.43
CA GLY A 50 -15.70 1.39 8.07
C GLY A 50 -16.17 2.76 8.54
N ASP A 51 -17.48 3.00 8.53
CA ASP A 51 -18.09 4.30 8.83
C ASP A 51 -17.72 4.86 10.21
N SER A 52 -17.63 4.00 11.24
CA SER A 52 -17.24 4.41 12.58
C SER A 52 -15.80 4.95 12.62
N PHE A 53 -14.92 4.35 11.82
CA PHE A 53 -13.51 4.76 11.73
C PHE A 53 -13.37 6.10 11.01
N LEU A 54 -14.18 6.35 9.97
CA LEU A 54 -14.19 7.63 9.26
C LEU A 54 -14.61 8.80 10.15
N GLN A 55 -15.55 8.57 11.08
CA GLN A 55 -15.98 9.60 12.04
C GLN A 55 -14.91 9.94 13.08
N GLU A 56 -14.19 8.93 13.58
CA GLU A 56 -13.15 9.11 14.60
C GLU A 56 -11.90 9.83 14.07
N ASP A 57 -11.58 9.66 12.78
CA ASP A 57 -10.38 10.22 12.16
C ASP A 57 -10.50 11.73 11.82
N GLY A 58 -11.62 12.37 12.16
CA GLY A 58 -11.78 13.82 12.04
C GLY A 58 -11.73 14.35 10.59
N GLY A 59 -12.04 13.49 9.61
CA GLY A 59 -12.08 13.83 8.19
C GLY A 59 -10.76 13.67 7.43
N LYS A 60 -9.70 13.09 8.03
CA LYS A 60 -8.45 12.78 7.30
C LYS A 60 -8.65 11.62 6.31
N TYR A 61 -9.54 10.67 6.58
CA TYR A 61 -9.99 9.64 5.63
C TYR A 61 -11.45 9.80 5.18
N ASN A 62 -11.79 9.20 4.04
CA ASN A 62 -13.12 9.18 3.43
C ASN A 62 -13.49 7.79 2.85
N GLU A 63 -14.68 7.67 2.28
CA GLU A 63 -15.23 6.42 1.73
C GLU A 63 -14.44 5.83 0.55
N ASP A 64 -13.62 6.63 -0.14
CA ASP A 64 -12.76 6.15 -1.22
C ASP A 64 -11.43 5.56 -0.72
N ASP A 65 -11.08 5.80 0.55
CA ASP A 65 -9.90 5.25 1.20
C ASP A 65 -10.10 3.78 1.56
N ARG A 66 -8.99 3.07 1.80
CA ARG A 66 -8.99 1.61 1.98
C ARG A 66 -8.10 1.20 3.15
N MET A 67 -8.33 0.01 3.67
CA MET A 67 -7.43 -0.71 4.56
C MET A 67 -6.74 -1.83 3.78
N LEU A 68 -5.44 -2.02 4.01
CA LEU A 68 -4.68 -3.13 3.43
C LEU A 68 -4.10 -4.00 4.53
N PHE A 69 -4.37 -5.29 4.42
CA PHE A 69 -3.69 -6.33 5.17
C PHE A 69 -2.73 -7.06 4.22
N SER A 70 -1.45 -7.10 4.57
CA SER A 70 -0.39 -7.60 3.69
C SER A 70 0.69 -8.32 4.50
N SER A 71 1.19 -9.44 3.98
CA SER A 71 2.42 -10.07 4.48
C SER A 71 3.69 -9.42 3.92
N TYR A 72 3.55 -8.60 2.87
CA TYR A 72 4.62 -7.74 2.38
C TYR A 72 4.71 -6.49 3.26
N HIS A 73 5.92 -6.15 3.70
CA HIS A 73 6.19 -4.96 4.48
C HIS A 73 6.31 -3.73 3.59
N HIS A 74 5.27 -2.90 3.62
CA HIS A 74 5.24 -1.59 2.96
C HIS A 74 5.91 -0.52 3.82
N GLN A 75 6.36 0.53 3.15
CA GLN A 75 6.90 1.74 3.74
C GLN A 75 5.87 2.87 3.67
N ASN A 76 5.96 3.82 4.61
CA ASN A 76 5.14 5.03 4.56
C ASN A 76 5.43 5.79 3.25
N GLY A 77 4.38 6.17 2.52
CA GLY A 77 4.50 6.80 1.21
C GLY A 77 4.55 5.85 0.02
N ASP A 78 4.62 4.52 0.22
CA ASP A 78 4.53 3.55 -0.89
C ASP A 78 3.22 3.77 -1.68
N VAL A 79 3.30 3.73 -3.01
CA VAL A 79 2.15 3.93 -3.90
C VAL A 79 1.60 2.59 -4.38
N ILE A 80 0.33 2.34 -4.12
CA ILE A 80 -0.38 1.11 -4.47
C ILE A 80 -1.42 1.38 -5.55
N GLU A 81 -1.40 0.58 -6.62
CA GLU A 81 -2.47 0.53 -7.62
C GLU A 81 -3.36 -0.69 -7.37
N PHE A 82 -4.66 -0.44 -7.20
CA PHE A 82 -5.69 -1.44 -6.98
C PHE A 82 -6.96 -1.03 -7.72
N GLU A 83 -7.54 -1.92 -8.53
CA GLU A 83 -8.76 -1.66 -9.32
C GLU A 83 -8.70 -0.36 -10.17
N GLY A 84 -7.54 -0.06 -10.76
CA GLY A 84 -7.31 1.13 -11.58
C GLY A 84 -7.20 2.44 -10.78
N ARG A 85 -7.10 2.34 -9.45
CA ARG A 85 -7.00 3.45 -8.52
C ARG A 85 -5.65 3.41 -7.80
N GLN A 86 -5.00 4.55 -7.65
CA GLN A 86 -3.79 4.72 -6.85
C GLN A 86 -4.08 5.20 -5.43
N TYR A 87 -3.27 4.71 -4.50
CA TYR A 87 -3.35 4.97 -3.08
C TYR A 87 -1.95 5.15 -2.50
N THR A 88 -1.82 6.00 -1.49
CA THR A 88 -0.59 6.17 -0.71
C THR A 88 -0.74 5.44 0.62
N ILE A 89 0.27 4.64 0.99
CA ILE A 89 0.33 3.99 2.29
C ILE A 89 0.64 5.02 3.37
N HIS A 90 -0.24 5.10 4.36
CA HIS A 90 0.00 5.80 5.62
C HIS A 90 0.25 4.76 6.71
N MET A 91 1.47 4.77 7.25
CA MET A 91 1.80 4.03 8.45
C MET A 91 1.48 4.93 9.64
N ASP A 92 0.57 4.48 10.52
CA ASP A 92 0.55 5.01 11.87
C ASP A 92 1.55 4.20 12.69
N ASP A 93 2.36 4.88 13.49
CA ASP A 93 3.29 4.21 14.37
C ASP A 93 2.51 3.21 15.24
N ASN A 94 2.95 1.95 15.18
CA ASN A 94 2.89 1.01 16.30
C ASN A 94 1.79 -0.06 16.37
N TRP A 95 1.23 -0.58 15.27
CA TRP A 95 0.37 -1.79 15.35
C TRP A 95 0.66 -2.85 14.27
N SER A 96 1.53 -3.81 14.59
CA SER A 96 1.41 -5.17 14.04
C SER A 96 1.06 -6.11 15.18
N ALA A 97 -0.24 -6.25 15.49
CA ALA A 97 -0.71 -7.22 16.48
C ALA A 97 -0.34 -8.67 16.08
N TYR A 98 -0.07 -8.90 14.79
CA TYR A 98 0.42 -10.16 14.24
C TYR A 98 1.81 -9.99 13.63
N ASP A 99 2.61 -11.04 13.79
CA ASP A 99 4.03 -11.04 13.45
C ASP A 99 4.29 -11.51 11.99
N ASP A 100 3.23 -11.74 11.20
CA ASP A 100 3.32 -12.17 9.79
C ASP A 100 2.37 -11.44 8.83
N VAL A 101 1.58 -10.48 9.33
CA VAL A 101 0.68 -9.62 8.55
C VAL A 101 0.70 -8.23 9.17
N SER A 102 0.88 -7.22 8.32
CA SER A 102 0.80 -5.81 8.67
C SER A 102 -0.49 -5.20 8.15
N GLU A 103 -1.04 -4.26 8.92
CA GLU A 103 -2.22 -3.46 8.58
C GLU A 103 -1.79 -2.06 8.18
N TYR A 104 -2.36 -1.54 7.11
CA TYR A 104 -2.04 -0.23 6.55
C TYR A 104 -3.29 0.55 6.20
N LYS A 105 -3.25 1.86 6.42
CA LYS A 105 -4.26 2.80 5.90
C LYS A 105 -3.81 3.27 4.53
N MET A 106 -4.70 3.18 3.55
CA MET A 106 -4.44 3.60 2.17
C MET A 106 -5.26 4.84 1.84
N LYS A 107 -4.59 5.98 1.66
CA LYS A 107 -5.22 7.22 1.23
C LYS A 107 -5.33 7.26 -0.29
N ARG A 108 -6.52 7.46 -0.83
CA ARG A 108 -6.76 7.60 -2.27
C ARG A 108 -6.02 8.83 -2.79
N VAL A 109 -5.18 8.62 -3.82
CA VAL A 109 -4.58 9.73 -4.58
C VAL A 109 -5.66 10.30 -5.49
N SER A 110 -6.00 11.56 -5.29
CA SER A 110 -6.87 12.31 -6.20
C SER A 110 -6.07 12.68 -7.45
N THR A 111 -6.63 12.46 -8.64
CA THR A 111 -6.04 12.85 -9.93
C THR A 111 -5.92 14.37 -10.16
N HIS A 112 -5.98 15.18 -9.09
CA HIS A 112 -5.94 16.65 -9.14
C HIS A 112 -4.61 17.29 -8.69
N ASP A 113 -3.56 16.50 -8.46
CA ASP A 113 -2.22 17.04 -8.25
C ASP A 113 -1.40 16.89 -9.55
N PRO A 114 -1.28 17.95 -10.37
CA PRO A 114 -0.26 17.98 -11.41
C PRO A 114 1.12 18.09 -10.76
N VAL A 115 2.02 17.20 -11.19
CA VAL A 115 3.46 17.29 -10.96
C VAL A 115 4.02 18.55 -11.63
#